data_AF-A0A7C3AK69-F1
#
_entry.id   AF-A0A7C3AK69-F1
#
_cell.length_a   1.000
_cell.length_b   1.000
_cell.length_c   1.000
_cell.angle_alpha   90.00
_cell.angle_beta   90.00
_cell.angle_gamma   90.00
#
_symmetry.space_group_name_H-M   'P 1'
#
loop_
_entity.id
_entity.type
_entity.pdbx_description
1 polymer ?
#
loop_
_entity_poly.entity_id
_entity_poly.type
_entity_poly.pdbx_seq_one_letter_code
_entity_poly.pdbx_strand_id
1 'polypeptide(L)'
;MSNKDDELKRLKRIRDQQIRARDPTTKEKKLQHTIATRRRKSVRKFSFVELFREVSHKVKGTLIGAILGLLIFLFLPYFVETSWIDFVGIGAIFFLTILGFFLGQALDARDSLKELINK
;
A
#
# COMPACT_ATOMS: atom_id res chain seq x y z
N MET A 1 -4.47 22.46 64.79
CA MET A 1 -5.27 21.36 64.21
C MET A 1 -5.03 21.17 62.70
N SER A 2 -4.80 22.23 61.90
CA SER A 2 -4.60 22.16 60.43
C SER A 2 -3.57 21.14 59.91
N ASN A 3 -2.41 21.00 60.56
CA ASN A 3 -1.32 20.14 60.03
C ASN A 3 -1.66 18.64 59.96
N LYS A 4 -2.53 18.14 60.85
CA LYS A 4 -2.88 16.71 60.88
C LYS A 4 -3.78 16.31 59.71
N ASP A 5 -4.68 17.19 59.31
CA ASP A 5 -5.64 16.92 58.23
C ASP A 5 -4.96 16.94 56.86
N ASP A 6 -3.96 17.81 56.68
CA ASP A 6 -3.15 17.87 55.46
C ASP A 6 -2.23 16.65 55.32
N GLU A 7 -1.69 16.17 56.43
CA GLU A 7 -0.87 14.96 56.47
C GLU A 7 -1.70 13.70 56.17
N LEU A 8 -2.93 13.61 56.69
CA LEU A 8 -3.87 12.54 56.33
C LEU A 8 -4.25 12.55 54.85
N LYS A 9 -4.49 13.72 54.26
CA LYS A 9 -4.77 13.85 52.82
C LYS A 9 -3.57 13.44 51.96
N ARG A 10 -2.35 13.77 52.41
CA ARG A 10 -1.11 13.35 51.74
C ARG A 10 -0.94 11.84 51.77
N LEU A 11 -1.12 11.22 52.94
CA LEU A 11 -1.03 9.77 53.11
C LEU A 11 -2.08 9.01 52.28
N LYS A 12 -3.31 9.53 52.22
CA LYS A 12 -4.39 8.97 51.40
C LYS A 12 -4.01 9.01 49.90
N ARG A 13 -3.44 10.13 49.43
CA ARG A 13 -2.95 10.25 48.05
C ARG A 13 -1.85 9.24 47.72
N ILE A 14 -0.89 9.04 48.62
CA ILE A 14 0.20 8.08 48.44
C ILE A 14 -0.35 6.65 48.39
N ARG A 15 -1.29 6.31 49.28
CA ARG A 15 -1.96 5.00 49.29
C ARG A 15 -2.71 4.75 47.98
N ASP A 16 -3.51 5.70 47.52
CA ASP A 16 -4.28 5.57 46.27
C ASP A 16 -3.36 5.43 45.05
N GLN A 17 -2.21 6.12 45.04
CA GLN A 17 -1.19 5.95 44.01
C GLN A 17 -0.56 4.56 44.04
N GLN A 18 -0.26 4.00 45.22
CA GLN A 18 0.27 2.65 45.35
C GLN A 18 -0.74 1.57 44.93
N ILE A 19 -2.02 1.74 45.28
CA ILE A 19 -3.10 0.85 44.85
C ILE A 19 -3.25 0.88 43.33
N ARG A 20 -3.28 2.07 42.72
CA ARG A 20 -3.31 2.22 41.25
C ARG A 20 -2.08 1.63 40.55
N ALA A 21 -0.90 1.76 41.16
CA ALA A 21 0.34 1.21 40.60
C ALA A 21 0.39 -0.33 40.68
N ARG A 22 -0.27 -0.93 41.69
CA ARG A 22 -0.37 -2.38 41.86
C ARG A 22 -1.55 -3.00 41.11
N ASP A 23 -2.48 -2.21 40.60
CA ASP A 23 -3.66 -2.72 39.90
C ASP A 23 -3.29 -3.34 38.54
N PRO A 24 -3.36 -4.67 38.39
CA PRO A 24 -2.99 -5.37 37.16
C PRO A 24 -3.92 -5.02 35.97
N THR A 25 -5.15 -4.58 36.25
CA THR A 25 -6.17 -4.32 35.22
C THR A 25 -5.81 -3.12 34.34
N THR A 26 -5.03 -2.17 34.86
CA THR A 26 -4.56 -1.01 34.09
C THR A 26 -3.56 -1.41 33.01
N LYS A 27 -2.67 -2.36 33.31
CA LYS A 27 -1.72 -2.93 32.34
C LYS A 27 -2.45 -3.75 31.28
N GLU A 28 -3.43 -4.56 31.69
CA GLU A 28 -4.26 -5.34 30.77
C GLU A 28 -5.05 -4.46 29.80
N LYS A 29 -5.70 -3.39 30.30
CA LYS A 29 -6.40 -2.42 29.44
C LYS A 29 -5.47 -1.74 28.45
N LYS A 30 -4.26 -1.35 28.88
CA LYS A 30 -3.26 -0.74 27.99
C LYS A 30 -2.77 -1.73 26.93
N LEU A 31 -2.58 -2.99 27.30
CA LEU A 31 -2.21 -4.06 26.38
C LEU A 31 -3.32 -4.33 25.37
N GLN A 32 -4.57 -4.49 25.81
CA GLN A 32 -5.74 -4.68 24.95
C GLN A 32 -5.93 -3.51 23.98
N HIS A 33 -5.76 -2.27 24.46
CA HIS A 33 -5.80 -1.09 23.61
C HIS A 33 -4.69 -1.11 22.54
N THR A 34 -3.47 -1.51 22.93
CA THR A 34 -2.34 -1.66 21.99
C THR A 34 -2.60 -2.76 20.96
N ILE A 35 -3.16 -3.90 21.37
CA ILE A 35 -3.52 -5.00 20.48
C ILE A 35 -4.64 -4.57 19.52
N ALA A 36 -5.68 -3.90 20.02
CA ALA A 36 -6.81 -3.44 19.22
C ALA A 36 -6.39 -2.38 18.19
N THR A 37 -5.55 -1.42 18.58
CA THR A 37 -5.00 -0.41 17.66
C THR A 37 -4.09 -1.03 16.60
N ARG A 38 -3.25 -1.99 16.98
CA ARG A 38 -2.38 -2.71 16.04
C ARG A 38 -3.19 -3.55 15.05
N ARG A 39 -4.23 -4.24 15.53
CA ARG A 39 -5.17 -5.01 14.70
C ARG A 39 -5.97 -4.12 13.75
N ARG A 40 -6.43 -2.95 14.18
CA ARG A 40 -7.09 -1.97 13.29
C ARG A 40 -6.14 -1.41 12.23
N LYS A 41 -4.87 -1.20 12.57
CA LYS A 41 -3.83 -0.78 11.59
C LYS A 41 -3.46 -1.91 10.62
N SER A 42 -3.44 -3.16 11.08
CA SER A 42 -3.13 -4.31 10.23
C SER A 42 -4.31 -4.72 9.34
N VAL A 43 -5.55 -4.48 9.80
CA VAL A 43 -6.76 -4.56 8.98
C VAL A 43 -6.92 -3.24 8.22
N ARG A 44 -5.88 -2.83 7.47
CA ARG A 44 -6.14 -1.95 6.32
C ARG A 44 -7.05 -2.74 5.38
N LYS A 45 -8.15 -2.13 4.96
CA LYS A 45 -9.08 -2.75 4.02
C LYS A 45 -8.30 -3.01 2.75
N PHE A 46 -8.06 -4.28 2.41
CA PHE A 46 -7.50 -4.67 1.13
C PHE A 46 -8.36 -4.04 0.02
N SER A 47 -7.84 -2.98 -0.60
CA SER A 47 -8.49 -2.27 -1.68
C SER A 47 -7.77 -2.63 -2.97
N PHE A 48 -8.50 -3.14 -3.96
CA PHE A 48 -7.95 -3.42 -5.29
C PHE A 48 -7.31 -2.18 -5.91
N VAL A 49 -7.79 -0.99 -5.56
CA VAL A 49 -7.21 0.30 -6.02
C VAL A 49 -5.85 0.56 -5.36
N GLU A 50 -5.68 0.23 -4.08
CA GLU A 50 -4.37 0.36 -3.40
C GLU A 50 -3.38 -0.64 -3.98
N LEU A 51 -3.81 -1.88 -4.20
CA LEU A 51 -3.02 -2.91 -4.89
C LEU A 51 -2.56 -2.43 -6.27
N PHE A 52 -3.46 -1.88 -7.08
CA PHE A 52 -3.10 -1.38 -8.41
C PHE A 52 -2.17 -0.17 -8.34
N ARG A 53 -2.23 0.67 -7.30
CA ARG A 53 -1.28 1.77 -7.10
C ARG A 53 0.11 1.25 -6.72
N GLU A 54 0.19 0.20 -5.92
CA GLU A 54 1.43 -0.40 -5.43
C GLU A 54 2.17 -1.23 -6.50
N VAL A 55 1.47 -1.62 -7.58
CA VAL A 55 2.08 -2.31 -8.72
C VAL A 55 3.04 -1.38 -9.50
N SER A 56 4.25 -1.90 -9.74
CA SER A 56 5.31 -1.26 -10.54
C SER A 56 4.83 -0.80 -11.92
N HIS A 57 5.35 0.34 -12.40
CA HIS A 57 4.98 0.88 -13.70
C HIS A 57 5.39 -0.05 -14.85
N LYS A 58 6.41 -0.91 -14.66
CA LYS A 58 6.78 -1.97 -15.63
C LYS A 58 5.59 -2.87 -15.93
N VAL A 59 4.94 -3.40 -14.89
CA VAL A 59 3.82 -4.33 -15.03
C VAL A 59 2.63 -3.65 -15.69
N LYS A 60 2.33 -2.40 -15.28
CA LYS A 60 1.27 -1.58 -15.90
C LYS A 60 1.57 -1.32 -17.37
N GLY A 61 2.80 -0.94 -17.69
CA GLY A 61 3.26 -0.66 -19.05
C GLY A 61 3.15 -1.89 -19.94
N THR A 62 3.61 -3.06 -19.47
CA THR A 62 3.47 -4.34 -20.18
C THR A 62 2.01 -4.68 -20.46
N LEU A 63 1.14 -4.54 -19.45
CA LEU A 63 -0.31 -4.79 -19.59
C LEU A 63 -0.95 -3.85 -20.62
N ILE A 64 -0.64 -2.56 -20.56
CA ILE A 64 -1.15 -1.56 -21.52
C ILE A 64 -0.66 -1.89 -22.94
N GLY A 65 0.63 -2.22 -23.10
CA GLY A 65 1.21 -2.61 -24.37
C GLY A 65 0.57 -3.87 -24.95
N ALA A 66 0.35 -4.89 -24.13
CA ALA A 66 -0.30 -6.13 -24.53
C ALA A 66 -1.76 -5.91 -24.94
N ILE A 67 -2.52 -5.11 -24.19
CA ILE A 67 -3.91 -4.77 -24.51
C ILE A 67 -3.99 -3.99 -25.83
N LEU A 68 -3.12 -2.99 -26.02
CA LEU A 68 -3.05 -2.23 -27.27
C LEU A 68 -2.71 -3.12 -28.46
N GLY A 69 -1.72 -3.99 -28.31
CA GLY A 69 -1.36 -4.95 -29.35
C GLY A 69 -2.49 -5.91 -29.68
N LEU A 70 -3.21 -6.39 -28.66
CA LEU A 70 -4.36 -7.29 -28.85
C LEU A 70 -5.50 -6.57 -29.57
N LEU A 71 -5.76 -5.30 -29.22
CA LEU A 71 -6.72 -4.47 -29.94
C LEU A 71 -6.34 -4.34 -31.41
N ILE A 72 -5.06 -4.05 -31.71
CA ILE A 72 -4.60 -3.98 -33.10
C ILE A 72 -4.82 -5.31 -33.81
N PHE A 73 -4.38 -6.43 -33.23
CA PHE A 73 -4.60 -7.76 -33.83
C PHE A 73 -6.08 -8.05 -34.12
N LEU A 74 -7.00 -7.62 -33.25
CA LEU A 74 -8.44 -7.88 -33.39
C LEU A 74 -9.11 -6.96 -34.41
N PHE A 75 -8.69 -5.69 -34.49
CA PHE A 75 -9.28 -4.69 -35.39
C PHE A 75 -8.63 -4.65 -36.78
N LEU A 76 -7.33 -4.93 -36.89
CA LEU A 76 -6.58 -4.89 -38.15
C LEU A 76 -7.21 -5.72 -39.30
N PRO A 77 -7.69 -6.96 -39.08
CA PRO A 77 -8.30 -7.75 -40.15
C PRO A 77 -9.64 -7.19 -40.66
N TYR A 78 -10.31 -6.30 -39.92
CA TYR A 78 -11.53 -5.63 -40.42
C TYR A 78 -11.23 -4.59 -41.50
N PHE A 79 -10.00 -4.06 -41.56
CA PHE A 79 -9.62 -3.02 -42.51
C PHE A 79 -8.83 -3.55 -43.69
N VAL A 80 -8.16 -4.69 -43.52
CA VAL A 80 -7.25 -5.25 -44.52
C VAL A 80 -7.49 -6.76 -44.64
N GLU A 81 -8.10 -7.16 -45.76
CA GLU A 81 -8.26 -8.56 -46.13
C GLU A 81 -6.96 -9.05 -46.77
N THR A 82 -5.98 -9.47 -45.96
CA THR A 82 -4.79 -10.11 -46.50
C THR A 82 -4.28 -11.22 -45.59
N SER A 83 -3.84 -12.34 -46.17
CA SER A 83 -3.47 -13.55 -45.43
C SER A 83 -2.26 -13.41 -44.51
N TRP A 84 -1.45 -12.36 -44.65
CA TRP A 84 -0.29 -12.11 -43.77
C TRP A 84 -0.62 -11.16 -42.60
N ILE A 85 -1.85 -10.66 -42.51
CA ILE A 85 -2.28 -9.70 -41.48
C ILE A 85 -2.17 -10.28 -40.06
N ASP A 86 -2.41 -11.59 -39.91
CA ASP A 86 -2.33 -12.28 -38.63
C ASP A 86 -0.91 -12.25 -38.05
N PHE A 87 0.10 -12.44 -38.91
CA PHE A 87 1.51 -12.37 -38.50
C PHE A 87 1.90 -10.95 -38.07
N VAL A 88 1.38 -9.93 -38.76
CA VAL A 88 1.61 -8.53 -38.40
C VAL A 88 0.99 -8.21 -37.05
N GLY A 89 -0.25 -8.65 -36.80
CA GLY A 89 -0.91 -8.40 -35.53
C GLY A 89 -0.25 -9.14 -34.36
N ILE A 90 0.20 -10.39 -34.55
CA ILE A 90 1.02 -11.11 -33.54
C ILE A 90 2.33 -10.35 -33.28
N GLY A 91 3.00 -9.89 -34.34
CA GLY A 91 4.21 -9.07 -34.23
C GLY A 91 3.96 -7.77 -33.46
N ALA A 92 2.82 -7.11 -33.71
CA ALA A 92 2.42 -5.90 -33.01
C ALA A 92 2.17 -6.15 -31.52
N ILE A 93 1.54 -7.26 -31.14
CA ILE A 93 1.38 -7.67 -29.74
C ILE A 93 2.74 -7.77 -29.06
N PHE A 94 3.65 -8.54 -29.64
CA PHE A 94 4.97 -8.77 -29.05
C PHE A 94 5.76 -7.47 -28.91
N PHE A 95 5.79 -6.66 -29.98
CA PHE A 95 6.51 -5.39 -30.02
C PHE A 95 5.95 -4.39 -29.00
N LEU A 96 4.64 -4.19 -28.96
CA LEU A 96 4.01 -3.23 -28.04
C LEU A 96 4.10 -3.66 -26.59
N THR A 97 4.05 -4.97 -26.32
CA THR A 97 4.25 -5.51 -24.97
C THR A 97 5.66 -5.20 -24.46
N ILE A 98 6.68 -5.43 -25.30
CA ILE A 98 8.07 -5.11 -24.96
C ILE A 98 8.26 -3.61 -24.78
N LEU A 99 7.73 -2.81 -25.70
CA LEU A 99 7.83 -1.36 -25.63
C LEU A 99 7.15 -0.81 -24.37
N GLY A 100 5.98 -1.36 -24.02
CA GLY A 100 5.28 -1.06 -22.77
C GLY A 100 6.09 -1.41 -21.52
N PHE A 101 6.77 -2.56 -21.52
CA PHE A 101 7.66 -2.94 -20.42
C PHE A 101 8.82 -1.94 -20.24
N PHE A 102 9.51 -1.57 -21.32
CA PHE A 102 10.63 -0.62 -21.25
C PHE A 102 10.19 0.78 -20.82
N LEU A 103 9.07 1.27 -21.33
CA LEU A 103 8.49 2.55 -20.88
C LEU A 103 8.13 2.51 -19.39
N GLY A 104 7.50 1.43 -18.94
CA GLY A 104 7.22 1.22 -17.53
C GLY A 104 8.48 1.17 -16.67
N GLN A 105 9.57 0.57 -17.20
CA GLN A 105 10.86 0.54 -16.52
C GLN A 105 11.52 1.91 -16.42
N ALA A 106 11.43 2.71 -17.48
CA ALA A 106 11.94 4.08 -17.48
C ALA A 106 11.22 4.95 -16.44
N LEU A 107 9.90 4.80 -16.30
CA LEU A 107 9.11 5.50 -15.30
C LEU A 107 9.49 5.08 -13.88
N ASP A 108 9.62 3.78 -13.61
CA ASP A 108 10.09 3.30 -12.31
C ASP A 108 11.51 3.79 -11.97
N ALA A 109 12.42 3.83 -12.96
CA ALA A 109 13.76 4.35 -12.76
C ALA A 109 13.77 5.87 -12.48
N ARG A 110 12.88 6.63 -13.13
CA ARG A 110 12.69 8.05 -12.84
C ARG A 110 12.17 8.28 -11.41
N ASP A 111 11.20 7.49 -10.99
CA ASP A 111 10.59 7.63 -9.66
C ASP A 111 11.58 7.27 -8.55
N SER A 112 12.40 6.23 -8.74
CA SER A 112 13.46 5.88 -7.78
C SER A 112 14.55 6.95 -7.68
N LEU A 113 14.94 7.55 -8.81
CA LEU A 113 15.87 8.68 -8.83
C LEU A 113 15.30 9.90 -8.12
N LYS A 114 14.00 10.20 -8.31
CA LYS A 114 13.33 11.31 -7.64
C LYS A 114 13.28 11.12 -6.12
N GLU A 115 13.05 9.89 -5.67
CA GLU A 115 13.08 9.55 -4.24
C GLU A 115 14.48 9.74 -3.64
N LEU A 116 15.53 9.35 -4.36
CA LEU A 116 16.92 9.55 -3.94
C LEU A 116 17.33 11.02 -3.87
N ILE A 117 16.81 11.88 -4.75
CA ILE A 117 17.13 13.31 -4.78
C ILE A 117 16.39 14.10 -3.69
N ASN A 118 15.17 13.69 -3.33
CA ASN A 118 14.35 14.38 -2.34
C ASN A 118 14.62 13.95 -0.89
N LYS A 119 15.63 13.13 -0.66
CA LYS A 119 16.01 12.59 0.65
C LYS A 119 17.29 13.25 1.16
#